data_AF-A0A2G4GJF6-F1
#
_entry.id   AF-A0A2G4GJF6-F1
#
_cell.length_a   1.000
_cell.length_b   1.000
_cell.length_c   1.000
_cell.angle_alpha   90.00
_cell.angle_beta   90.00
_cell.angle_gamma   90.00
#
_symmetry.space_group_name_H-M   'P 1'
#
loop_
_entity.id
_entity.type
_entity.pdbx_description
1 polymer ?
#
loop_
_entity_poly.entity_id
_entity_poly.type
_entity_poly.pdbx_seq_one_letter_code
_entity_poly.pdbx_strand_id
1 'polypeptide(L)'
;MVKRSVEGHVSDSVPASFLQEHDNCTFFIDGASAEQLTRIKSPWLTGEIEWSEKLIRNAVSSLANEMQKPLLMLTKEDYSNYGLSDLLEKHGPVSEINLRVFNGLRDTITGWPGGKPMEDVPRHPERRYPASKRVIIFSPHPDDDIISMGGTFIRLVQQGHEVHVGYQTSGNIAVSDEFVMRQIDFAVEFDSYFEIDKSVAGAIWKDALEFIKLKQPNQKDTPEIRNIKGMIRRTEARATCRYVGVKDENMHFMNLPFYETGLIQKNPPTDVDVKIHMDLIRKVKPHQIFAAGDFADPHGTHKVCFDVMYEALKRLKAENDESIADCTLWLYRGAWAEWDMWDIDMTIPMSPDQVLQKRNGIFIHQSQKDGVVFQGSDSREFWQRAEDRNAGTAKLFDDLGLPQYAALEAFMKFSY
;
A
#
# COMPACT_ATOMS: atom_id res chain seq x y z
N MET A 1 -12.71 19.78 4.27
CA MET A 1 -13.17 20.83 5.21
C MET A 1 -12.24 22.05 5.20
N VAL A 2 -10.92 21.86 5.36
CA VAL A 2 -9.92 22.93 5.38
C VAL A 2 -9.99 23.82 4.13
N LYS A 3 -9.92 23.26 2.91
CA LYS A 3 -10.05 24.04 1.67
C LYS A 3 -11.28 24.94 1.64
N ARG A 4 -12.47 24.41 1.99
CA ARG A 4 -13.72 25.19 2.05
C ARG A 4 -13.66 26.31 3.08
N SER A 5 -12.88 26.13 4.14
CA SER A 5 -12.72 27.13 5.21
C SER A 5 -11.73 28.24 4.83
N VAL A 6 -10.70 27.93 4.05
CA VAL A 6 -9.60 28.86 3.73
C VAL A 6 -9.77 29.55 2.37
N GLU A 7 -10.33 28.86 1.37
CA GLU A 7 -10.40 29.33 -0.03
C GLU A 7 -11.83 29.29 -0.60
N GLY A 8 -12.79 28.74 0.15
CA GLY A 8 -14.17 28.58 -0.31
C GLY A 8 -15.04 29.79 0.01
N HIS A 9 -16.24 29.85 -0.59
CA HIS A 9 -17.21 30.90 -0.27
C HIS A 9 -17.56 30.92 1.23
N VAL A 10 -17.66 32.14 1.76
CA VAL A 10 -18.13 32.38 3.14
C VAL A 10 -19.57 31.87 3.28
N SER A 11 -19.81 31.01 4.27
CA SER A 11 -21.11 30.36 4.49
C SER A 11 -21.27 29.88 5.92
N ASP A 12 -22.49 30.00 6.47
CA ASP A 12 -22.88 29.44 7.77
C ASP A 12 -22.70 27.92 7.86
N SER A 13 -22.73 27.23 6.71
CA SER A 13 -22.47 25.79 6.65
C SER A 13 -21.00 25.42 6.94
N VAL A 14 -20.09 26.39 6.86
CA VAL A 14 -18.67 26.27 7.23
C VAL A 14 -18.30 27.50 8.04
N PRO A 15 -18.61 27.57 9.34
CA PRO A 15 -18.40 28.78 10.15
C PRO A 15 -16.95 29.32 10.13
N ALA A 16 -15.96 28.43 9.97
CA ALA A 16 -14.56 28.84 9.85
C ALA A 16 -14.26 29.68 8.59
N SER A 17 -15.13 29.65 7.57
CA SER A 17 -14.96 30.46 6.35
C SER A 17 -15.09 31.97 6.60
N PHE A 18 -15.84 32.40 7.62
CA PHE A 18 -15.92 33.82 8.01
C PHE A 18 -14.58 34.38 8.50
N LEU A 19 -13.66 33.52 8.95
CA LEU A 19 -12.33 33.95 9.38
C LEU A 19 -11.45 34.42 8.21
N GLN A 20 -11.83 34.13 6.96
CA GLN A 20 -11.17 34.65 5.77
C GLN A 20 -11.26 36.19 5.67
N GLU A 21 -12.32 36.79 6.22
CA GLU A 21 -12.56 38.24 6.19
C GLU A 21 -11.87 38.98 7.35
N HIS A 22 -11.18 38.26 8.25
CA HIS A 22 -10.57 38.84 9.44
C HIS A 22 -9.06 39.03 9.26
N ASP A 23 -8.61 40.28 9.21
CA ASP A 23 -7.21 40.66 8.94
C ASP A 23 -6.18 40.08 9.93
N ASN A 24 -6.60 39.70 11.14
CA ASN A 24 -5.73 39.08 12.17
C ASN A 24 -6.02 37.58 12.35
N CYS A 25 -6.19 36.83 11.26
CA CYS A 25 -6.33 35.37 11.30
C CYS A 25 -5.13 34.68 10.63
N THR A 26 -4.71 33.53 11.17
CA THR A 26 -3.69 32.68 10.55
C THR A 26 -4.07 31.22 10.75
N PHE A 27 -4.07 30.45 9.66
CA PHE A 27 -4.33 29.01 9.69
C PHE A 27 -3.02 28.24 9.83
N PHE A 28 -2.87 27.50 10.92
CA PHE A 28 -1.80 26.52 11.10
C PHE A 28 -2.36 25.14 10.77
N ILE A 29 -1.87 24.55 9.69
CA ILE A 29 -2.32 23.25 9.18
C ILE A 29 -1.11 22.40 8.81
N ASP A 30 -1.22 21.09 9.03
CA ASP A 30 -0.22 20.14 8.57
C ASP A 30 -0.33 19.92 7.04
N GLY A 31 0.68 19.27 6.46
CA GLY A 31 0.76 19.06 5.02
C GLY A 31 -0.38 18.22 4.44
N ALA A 32 -0.83 17.18 5.15
CA ALA A 32 -1.92 16.31 4.67
C ALA A 32 -3.25 17.08 4.67
N SER A 33 -3.49 17.88 5.71
CA SER A 33 -4.65 18.79 5.77
C SER A 33 -4.63 19.88 4.68
N ALA A 34 -3.43 20.27 4.23
CA ALA A 34 -3.22 21.31 3.22
C ALA A 34 -3.27 20.82 1.78
N GLU A 35 -3.23 19.50 1.53
CA GLU A 35 -3.06 18.89 0.21
C GLU A 35 -4.05 19.41 -0.85
N GLN A 36 -5.30 19.69 -0.45
CA GLN A 36 -6.34 20.16 -1.37
C GLN A 36 -6.37 21.69 -1.57
N LEU A 37 -5.56 22.45 -0.83
CA LEU A 37 -5.43 23.89 -1.02
C LEU A 37 -4.83 24.19 -2.39
N THR A 38 -5.30 25.27 -3.01
CA THR A 38 -4.92 25.65 -4.39
C THR A 38 -3.41 25.85 -4.50
N ARG A 39 -2.78 26.47 -3.51
CA ARG A 39 -1.31 26.65 -3.47
C ARG A 39 -0.52 25.33 -3.45
N ILE A 40 -1.11 24.23 -3.00
CA ILE A 40 -0.45 22.92 -2.92
C ILE A 40 -0.83 22.06 -4.12
N LYS A 41 -2.13 21.94 -4.41
CA LYS A 41 -2.67 21.11 -5.47
C LYS A 41 -2.39 21.66 -6.87
N SER A 42 -2.49 22.97 -7.03
CA SER A 42 -2.42 23.67 -8.32
C SER A 42 -1.63 24.98 -8.18
N PRO A 43 -0.34 24.91 -7.78
CA PRO A 43 0.45 26.09 -7.41
C PRO A 43 0.59 27.11 -8.55
N TRP A 44 0.49 26.67 -9.81
CA TRP A 44 0.50 27.53 -11.01
C TRP A 44 -0.64 28.56 -11.04
N LEU A 45 -1.71 28.37 -10.26
CA LEU A 45 -2.80 29.33 -10.13
C LEU A 45 -2.52 30.43 -9.10
N THR A 46 -1.45 30.29 -8.31
CA THR A 46 -1.16 31.17 -7.16
C THR A 46 0.04 32.08 -7.34
N GLY A 47 0.81 31.91 -8.42
CA GLY A 47 1.97 32.74 -8.72
C GLY A 47 2.98 32.04 -9.63
N GLU A 48 4.17 32.62 -9.75
CA GLU A 48 5.29 32.02 -10.48
C GLU A 48 5.78 30.75 -9.78
N ILE A 49 6.04 29.72 -10.58
CA ILE A 49 6.53 28.43 -10.11
C ILE A 49 7.70 27.94 -10.97
N GLU A 50 8.52 27.09 -10.36
CA GLU A 50 9.50 26.28 -11.09
C GLU A 50 8.86 24.95 -11.50
N TRP A 51 8.85 24.69 -12.81
CA TRP A 51 8.26 23.49 -13.39
C TRP A 51 9.23 22.30 -13.28
N SER A 52 8.96 21.42 -12.34
CA SER A 52 9.57 20.08 -12.31
C SER A 52 8.78 19.08 -13.16
N GLU A 53 9.39 17.95 -13.56
CA GLU A 53 8.68 16.89 -14.30
C GLU A 53 7.40 16.42 -13.60
N LYS A 54 7.47 16.28 -12.27
CA LYS A 54 6.34 15.89 -11.45
C LYS A 54 5.23 16.93 -11.48
N LEU A 55 5.58 18.21 -11.43
CA LEU A 55 4.60 19.29 -11.48
C LEU A 55 3.96 19.46 -12.87
N ILE A 56 4.75 19.28 -13.94
CA ILE A 56 4.24 19.24 -15.32
C ILE A 56 3.25 18.06 -15.46
N ARG A 57 3.64 16.86 -15.00
CA ARG A 57 2.77 15.68 -15.02
C ARG A 57 1.49 15.93 -14.22
N ASN A 58 1.59 16.54 -13.03
CA ASN A 58 0.42 16.93 -12.24
C ASN A 58 -0.51 17.86 -13.03
N ALA A 59 -0.01 19.00 -13.48
CA ALA A 59 -0.79 20.01 -14.17
C ALA A 59 -1.54 19.45 -15.40
N VAL A 60 -0.83 18.69 -16.24
CA VAL A 60 -1.37 18.21 -17.51
C VAL A 60 -2.31 17.02 -17.31
N SER A 61 -2.01 16.09 -16.39
CA SER A 61 -2.94 14.99 -16.05
C SER A 61 -4.20 15.53 -15.37
N SER A 62 -4.07 16.54 -14.49
CA SER A 62 -5.20 17.20 -13.85
C SER A 62 -6.09 17.91 -14.88
N LEU A 63 -5.48 18.66 -15.81
CA LEU A 63 -6.17 19.27 -16.93
C LEU A 63 -6.94 18.25 -17.78
N ALA A 64 -6.27 17.17 -18.19
CA ALA A 64 -6.87 16.10 -18.99
C ALA A 64 -8.10 15.49 -18.30
N ASN A 65 -7.96 15.19 -17.01
CA ASN A 65 -9.04 14.65 -16.21
C ASN A 65 -10.19 15.67 -16.04
N GLU A 66 -9.90 16.94 -15.78
CA GLU A 66 -10.95 17.96 -15.63
C GLU A 66 -11.73 18.21 -16.94
N MET A 67 -11.03 18.19 -18.07
CA MET A 67 -11.64 18.35 -19.39
C MET A 67 -12.27 17.06 -19.93
N GLN A 68 -12.05 15.92 -19.26
CA GLN A 68 -12.44 14.59 -19.73
C GLN A 68 -11.92 14.32 -21.16
N LYS A 69 -10.66 14.68 -21.41
CA LYS A 69 -9.97 14.51 -22.70
C LYS A 69 -8.69 13.70 -22.52
N PRO A 70 -8.36 12.78 -23.45
CA PRO A 70 -7.05 12.14 -23.49
C PRO A 70 -5.92 13.17 -23.60
N LEU A 71 -4.75 12.84 -23.07
CA LEU A 71 -3.59 13.75 -23.01
C LEU A 71 -3.23 14.33 -24.38
N LEU A 72 -3.23 13.50 -25.41
CA LEU A 72 -2.84 13.91 -26.76
C LEU A 72 -3.88 14.76 -27.49
N MET A 73 -5.10 14.88 -26.92
CA MET A 73 -6.20 15.67 -27.47
C MET A 73 -6.33 17.05 -26.83
N LEU A 74 -5.51 17.36 -25.82
CA LEU A 74 -5.48 18.68 -25.20
C LEU A 74 -4.97 19.74 -26.18
N THR A 75 -5.61 20.90 -26.15
CA THR A 75 -5.35 22.03 -27.03
C THR A 75 -4.75 23.22 -26.28
N LYS A 76 -4.25 24.22 -27.02
CA LYS A 76 -3.74 25.47 -26.42
C LYS A 76 -4.80 26.22 -25.63
N GLU A 77 -6.05 26.16 -26.06
CA GLU A 77 -7.17 26.78 -25.36
C GLU A 77 -7.40 26.10 -24.00
N ASP A 78 -7.36 24.76 -23.95
CA ASP A 78 -7.48 23.99 -22.71
C ASP A 78 -6.39 24.41 -21.69
N TYR A 79 -5.13 24.49 -22.11
CA TYR A 79 -4.02 24.94 -21.26
C TYR A 79 -4.19 26.37 -20.78
N SER A 80 -4.61 27.28 -21.66
CA SER A 80 -4.76 28.69 -21.34
C SER A 80 -5.89 28.91 -20.32
N ASN A 81 -7.02 28.23 -20.50
CA ASN A 81 -8.16 28.28 -19.58
C ASN A 81 -7.84 27.67 -18.21
N TYR A 82 -6.87 26.76 -18.15
CA TYR A 82 -6.41 26.11 -16.92
C TYR A 82 -5.25 26.82 -16.21
N GLY A 83 -4.85 28.00 -16.69
CA GLY A 83 -3.76 28.78 -16.11
C GLY A 83 -2.37 28.23 -16.38
N LEU A 84 -2.19 27.43 -17.44
CA LEU A 84 -0.92 26.80 -17.81
C LEU A 84 -0.15 27.56 -18.92
N SER A 85 -0.45 28.84 -19.13
CA SER A 85 0.24 29.66 -20.15
C SER A 85 1.75 29.76 -19.90
N ASP A 86 2.17 29.89 -18.64
CA ASP A 86 3.59 29.94 -18.24
C ASP A 86 4.33 28.63 -18.58
N LEU A 87 3.65 27.48 -18.46
CA LEU A 87 4.19 26.18 -18.86
C LEU A 87 4.48 26.15 -20.37
N LEU A 88 3.55 26.67 -21.20
CA LEU A 88 3.74 26.73 -22.65
C LEU A 88 4.88 27.66 -23.06
N GLU A 89 5.04 28.78 -22.36
CA GLU A 89 6.13 29.72 -22.62
C GLU A 89 7.50 29.12 -22.32
N LYS A 90 7.63 28.40 -21.20
CA LYS A 90 8.90 27.84 -20.72
C LYS A 90 9.26 26.49 -21.34
N HIS A 91 8.27 25.65 -21.65
CA HIS A 91 8.49 24.25 -22.04
C HIS A 91 8.01 23.90 -23.45
N GLY A 92 7.55 24.90 -24.22
CA GLY A 92 7.27 24.74 -25.64
C GLY A 92 5.80 24.46 -25.97
N PRO A 93 5.52 24.06 -27.22
CA PRO A 93 4.14 23.92 -27.70
C PRO A 93 3.41 22.75 -27.03
N VAL A 94 2.08 22.86 -26.96
CA VAL A 94 1.17 21.86 -26.38
C VAL A 94 1.45 20.43 -26.89
N SER A 95 1.73 20.28 -28.18
CA SER A 95 2.02 18.97 -28.78
C SER A 95 3.23 18.26 -28.16
N GLU A 96 4.27 19.01 -27.80
CA GLU A 96 5.48 18.45 -27.19
C GLU A 96 5.24 18.09 -25.73
N ILE A 97 4.55 18.97 -24.99
CA ILE A 97 4.21 18.74 -23.58
C ILE A 97 3.25 17.54 -23.44
N ASN A 98 2.20 17.47 -24.26
CA ASN A 98 1.28 16.34 -24.29
C ASN A 98 2.02 15.03 -24.53
N LEU A 99 2.89 14.99 -25.54
CA LEU A 99 3.66 13.79 -25.89
C LEU A 99 4.65 13.40 -24.78
N ARG A 100 5.27 14.39 -24.12
CA ARG A 100 6.17 14.18 -22.99
C ARG A 100 5.45 13.53 -21.81
N VAL A 101 4.30 14.08 -21.40
CA VAL A 101 3.52 13.55 -20.27
C VAL A 101 2.95 12.17 -20.61
N PHE A 102 2.41 12.00 -21.82
CA PHE A 102 1.93 10.71 -22.31
C PHE A 102 3.01 9.64 -22.28
N ASN A 103 4.20 9.92 -22.85
CA ASN A 103 5.32 8.99 -22.81
C ASN A 103 5.78 8.72 -21.39
N GLY A 104 5.80 9.74 -20.53
CA GLY A 104 6.19 9.60 -19.12
C GLY A 104 5.30 8.63 -18.35
N LEU A 105 3.98 8.65 -18.60
CA LEU A 105 3.04 7.69 -18.00
C LEU A 105 3.08 6.33 -18.69
N ARG A 106 3.20 6.28 -20.02
CA ARG A 106 3.38 5.03 -20.76
C ARG A 106 4.60 4.26 -20.25
N ASP A 107 5.71 4.96 -20.02
CA ASP A 107 6.98 4.36 -19.61
C ASP A 107 6.92 3.82 -18.17
N THR A 108 5.90 4.16 -17.37
CA THR A 108 5.67 3.50 -16.06
C THR A 108 5.08 2.10 -16.22
N ILE A 109 4.34 1.83 -17.31
CA ILE A 109 3.65 0.55 -17.52
C ILE A 109 4.66 -0.52 -17.91
N THR A 110 4.78 -1.57 -17.10
CA THR A 110 5.64 -2.71 -17.40
C THR A 110 5.07 -4.05 -16.95
N GLY A 111 5.28 -5.07 -17.77
CA GLY A 111 5.04 -6.46 -17.39
C GLY A 111 6.18 -7.08 -16.58
N TRP A 112 7.27 -6.37 -16.31
CA TRP A 112 8.51 -6.91 -15.71
C TRP A 112 8.88 -6.16 -14.43
N PRO A 113 8.18 -6.39 -13.30
CA PRO A 113 8.42 -5.67 -12.04
C PRO A 113 9.85 -5.79 -11.49
N GLY A 114 10.57 -6.86 -11.80
CA GLY A 114 12.00 -7.00 -11.45
C GLY A 114 12.97 -6.53 -12.53
N GLY A 115 12.51 -5.79 -13.54
CA GLY A 115 13.30 -5.39 -14.71
C GLY A 115 13.24 -6.40 -15.84
N LYS A 116 13.33 -5.94 -17.09
CA LYS A 116 13.22 -6.78 -18.29
C LYS A 116 14.59 -7.38 -18.66
N PRO A 117 14.84 -8.70 -18.47
CA PRO A 117 16.17 -9.29 -18.60
C PRO A 117 16.64 -9.47 -20.06
N MET A 118 15.74 -9.39 -21.03
CA MET A 118 16.04 -9.72 -22.44
C MET A 118 16.34 -8.49 -23.31
N GLU A 119 15.87 -7.32 -22.91
CA GLU A 119 15.93 -6.11 -23.72
C GLU A 119 16.34 -4.94 -22.84
N ASP A 120 17.25 -4.10 -23.34
CA ASP A 120 17.54 -2.83 -22.70
C ASP A 120 16.51 -1.81 -23.18
N VAL A 121 15.45 -1.65 -22.37
CA VAL A 121 14.38 -0.70 -22.65
C VAL A 121 14.75 0.64 -22.00
N PRO A 122 14.99 1.71 -22.79
CA PRO A 122 15.28 3.02 -22.22
C PRO A 122 14.16 3.45 -21.26
N ARG A 123 14.55 3.97 -20.09
CA ARG A 123 13.62 4.46 -19.05
C ARG A 123 12.68 3.40 -18.45
N HIS A 124 13.00 2.11 -18.58
CA HIS A 124 12.27 1.08 -17.85
C HIS A 124 12.27 1.36 -16.34
N PRO A 125 11.13 1.18 -15.62
CA PRO A 125 11.03 1.57 -14.21
C PRO A 125 12.08 0.91 -13.29
N GLU A 126 12.42 -0.34 -13.60
CA GLU A 126 13.42 -1.13 -12.89
C GLU A 126 14.59 -1.56 -13.79
N ARG A 127 15.79 -1.62 -13.21
CA ARG A 127 17.03 -1.97 -13.93
C ARG A 127 17.07 -3.46 -14.32
N ARG A 128 17.61 -3.73 -15.50
CA ARG A 128 17.72 -5.08 -16.10
C ARG A 128 18.55 -6.09 -15.30
N TYR A 129 19.65 -5.67 -14.68
CA TYR A 129 20.59 -6.56 -14.00
C TYR A 129 20.57 -6.39 -12.48
N PRO A 130 20.70 -7.48 -11.69
CA PRO A 130 20.74 -8.87 -12.16
C PRO A 130 19.39 -9.33 -12.72
N ALA A 131 19.41 -10.33 -13.62
CA ALA A 131 18.21 -10.83 -14.30
C ALA A 131 17.21 -11.51 -13.34
N SER A 132 17.70 -12.08 -12.24
CA SER A 132 16.87 -12.52 -11.12
C SER A 132 17.15 -11.63 -9.91
N LYS A 133 16.08 -11.02 -9.38
CA LYS A 133 16.14 -10.13 -8.21
C LYS A 133 15.89 -10.93 -6.94
N ARG A 134 16.50 -10.47 -5.84
CA ARG A 134 16.11 -10.84 -4.48
C ARG A 134 15.18 -9.74 -4.02
N VAL A 135 13.96 -10.09 -3.65
CA VAL A 135 12.91 -9.12 -3.35
C VAL A 135 12.42 -9.37 -1.94
N ILE A 136 12.30 -8.32 -1.12
CA ILE A 136 11.55 -8.38 0.13
C ILE A 136 10.25 -7.62 -0.05
N ILE A 137 9.12 -8.27 0.19
CA ILE A 137 7.82 -7.61 0.36
C ILE A 137 7.58 -7.48 1.86
N PHE A 138 7.67 -6.27 2.39
CA PHE A 138 7.33 -5.97 3.77
C PHE A 138 5.82 -5.74 3.89
N SER A 139 5.15 -6.69 4.56
CA SER A 139 3.71 -6.72 4.74
C SER A 139 3.39 -6.32 6.18
N PRO A 140 2.80 -5.13 6.44
CA PRO A 140 2.45 -4.70 7.79
C PRO A 140 1.62 -5.75 8.53
N HIS A 141 0.57 -6.26 7.89
CA HIS A 141 -0.24 -7.37 8.38
C HIS A 141 -0.14 -8.61 7.48
N PRO A 142 -0.46 -9.83 7.98
CA PRO A 142 -0.48 -11.05 7.18
C PRO A 142 -1.67 -11.12 6.20
N ASP A 143 -1.65 -10.31 5.15
CA ASP A 143 -2.60 -10.18 4.02
C ASP A 143 -2.30 -8.97 3.12
N ASP A 144 -1.62 -7.94 3.65
CA ASP A 144 -1.33 -6.70 2.90
C ASP A 144 -0.52 -6.96 1.63
N ASP A 145 0.37 -7.94 1.61
CA ASP A 145 1.14 -8.39 0.44
C ASP A 145 0.25 -8.75 -0.76
N ILE A 146 -0.75 -9.61 -0.54
CA ILE A 146 -1.65 -10.10 -1.59
C ILE A 146 -2.77 -9.10 -1.90
N ILE A 147 -3.30 -8.38 -0.90
CA ILE A 147 -4.34 -7.37 -1.09
C ILE A 147 -3.78 -6.19 -1.90
N SER A 148 -2.61 -5.70 -1.51
CA SER A 148 -2.05 -4.45 -2.03
C SER A 148 -1.34 -4.64 -3.37
N MET A 149 -0.54 -5.70 -3.50
CA MET A 149 0.31 -5.90 -4.67
C MET A 149 0.30 -7.34 -5.19
N GLY A 150 -0.80 -8.08 -4.97
CA GLY A 150 -0.88 -9.50 -5.30
C GLY A 150 -0.62 -9.85 -6.77
N GLY A 151 -1.00 -8.99 -7.72
CA GLY A 151 -0.70 -9.21 -9.14
C GLY A 151 0.79 -9.16 -9.42
N THR A 152 1.47 -8.17 -8.85
CA THR A 152 2.92 -7.98 -8.91
C THR A 152 3.67 -9.07 -8.14
N PHE A 153 3.17 -9.44 -6.97
CA PHE A 153 3.73 -10.51 -6.13
C PHE A 153 3.75 -11.84 -6.90
N ILE A 154 2.61 -12.24 -7.48
CA ILE A 154 2.51 -13.42 -8.34
C ILE A 154 3.49 -13.33 -9.52
N ARG A 155 3.55 -12.16 -10.17
CA ARG A 155 4.41 -11.98 -11.34
C ARG A 155 5.89 -12.09 -11.02
N LEU A 156 6.34 -11.54 -9.90
CA LEU A 156 7.73 -11.61 -9.47
C LEU A 156 8.17 -13.07 -9.30
N VAL A 157 7.33 -13.89 -8.67
CA VAL A 157 7.61 -15.33 -8.49
C VAL A 157 7.57 -16.07 -9.84
N GLN A 158 6.56 -15.82 -10.69
CA GLN A 158 6.46 -16.44 -12.02
C GLN A 158 7.65 -16.10 -12.93
N GLN A 159 8.26 -14.92 -12.75
CA GLN A 159 9.45 -14.49 -13.49
C GLN A 159 10.77 -15.02 -12.92
N GLY A 160 10.72 -15.86 -11.87
CA GLY A 160 11.89 -16.52 -11.31
C GLY A 160 12.74 -15.63 -10.40
N HIS A 161 12.15 -14.57 -9.82
CA HIS A 161 12.80 -13.79 -8.77
C HIS A 161 12.74 -14.54 -7.42
N GLU A 162 13.76 -14.35 -6.60
CA GLU A 162 13.79 -14.86 -5.23
C GLU A 162 13.00 -13.90 -4.33
N VAL A 163 11.72 -14.21 -4.12
CA VAL A 163 10.83 -13.38 -3.32
C VAL A 163 10.81 -13.88 -1.88
N HIS A 164 11.00 -12.95 -0.95
CA HIS A 164 10.79 -13.09 0.49
C HIS A 164 9.65 -12.19 0.93
N VAL A 165 8.89 -12.63 1.92
CA VAL A 165 7.84 -11.81 2.54
C VAL A 165 8.18 -11.63 4.02
N GLY A 166 8.28 -10.38 4.46
CA GLY A 166 8.45 -9.99 5.86
C GLY A 166 7.11 -9.57 6.44
N TYR A 167 6.42 -10.49 7.12
CA TYR A 167 5.20 -10.19 7.86
C TYR A 167 5.57 -9.49 9.16
N GLN A 168 5.39 -8.18 9.17
CA GLN A 168 5.88 -7.29 10.22
C GLN A 168 5.15 -7.54 11.55
N THR A 169 3.82 -7.62 11.51
CA THR A 169 2.99 -7.85 12.69
C THR A 169 2.30 -9.22 12.62
N SER A 170 1.84 -9.73 13.77
CA SER A 170 1.06 -10.96 13.83
C SER A 170 -0.38 -10.79 13.36
N GLY A 171 -0.90 -9.55 13.30
CA GLY A 171 -2.29 -9.28 12.97
C GLY A 171 -3.31 -9.81 13.98
N ASN A 172 -2.86 -10.24 15.17
CA ASN A 172 -3.62 -11.05 16.12
C ASN A 172 -4.83 -10.35 16.77
N ILE A 173 -4.99 -9.03 16.59
CA ILE A 173 -6.15 -8.26 17.06
C ILE A 173 -7.29 -8.21 16.04
N ALA A 174 -7.09 -8.71 14.82
CA ALA A 174 -8.04 -8.59 13.70
C ALA A 174 -8.77 -9.90 13.35
N VAL A 175 -8.73 -10.90 14.24
CA VAL A 175 -9.47 -12.17 14.07
C VAL A 175 -10.65 -12.18 15.05
N SER A 176 -11.83 -12.52 14.54
CA SER A 176 -13.05 -12.60 15.35
C SER A 176 -13.00 -13.77 16.33
N ASP A 177 -13.69 -13.63 17.47
CA ASP A 177 -13.76 -14.67 18.49
C ASP A 177 -14.47 -15.92 17.97
N GLU A 178 -15.48 -15.76 17.09
CA GLU A 178 -16.16 -16.87 16.42
C GLU A 178 -15.21 -17.69 15.55
N PHE A 179 -14.35 -17.01 14.78
CA PHE A 179 -13.38 -17.72 13.93
C PHE A 179 -12.36 -18.47 14.77
N VAL A 180 -11.94 -17.93 15.92
CA VAL A 180 -11.08 -18.63 16.87
C VAL A 180 -11.74 -19.92 17.37
N MET A 181 -13.00 -19.85 17.81
CA MET A 181 -13.72 -21.02 18.33
C MET A 181 -13.76 -22.16 17.31
N ARG A 182 -14.07 -21.86 16.04
CA ARG A 182 -14.05 -22.85 14.95
C ARG A 182 -12.69 -23.56 14.79
N GLN A 183 -11.58 -22.85 15.00
CA GLN A 183 -10.23 -23.41 14.86
C GLN A 183 -9.84 -24.25 16.07
N ILE A 184 -10.29 -23.87 17.27
CA ILE A 184 -10.13 -24.71 18.46
C ILE A 184 -10.98 -25.97 18.36
N ASP A 185 -12.22 -25.87 17.87
CA ASP A 185 -13.09 -27.02 17.59
C ASP A 185 -12.39 -28.02 16.66
N PHE A 186 -11.81 -27.53 15.56
CA PHE A 186 -11.02 -28.37 14.65
C PHE A 186 -9.86 -29.07 15.36
N ALA A 187 -9.12 -28.38 16.23
CA ALA A 187 -8.01 -28.98 16.98
C ALA A 187 -8.49 -30.08 17.94
N VAL A 188 -9.61 -29.87 18.64
CA VAL A 188 -10.22 -30.87 19.54
C VAL A 188 -10.69 -32.10 18.75
N GLU A 189 -11.34 -31.91 17.60
CA GLU A 189 -11.77 -33.00 16.72
C GLU A 189 -10.58 -33.74 16.11
N PHE A 190 -9.53 -33.02 15.70
CA PHE A 190 -8.27 -33.59 15.21
C PHE A 190 -7.63 -34.49 16.25
N ASP A 191 -7.44 -33.99 17.48
CA ASP A 191 -6.86 -34.78 18.57
C ASP A 191 -7.72 -36.01 18.87
N SER A 192 -9.05 -35.87 18.86
CA SER A 192 -9.97 -36.98 19.08
C SER A 192 -9.90 -38.04 17.98
N TYR A 193 -9.72 -37.64 16.71
CA TYR A 193 -9.64 -38.58 15.58
C TYR A 193 -8.32 -39.34 15.54
N PHE A 194 -7.21 -38.67 15.82
CA PHE A 194 -5.87 -39.28 15.82
C PHE A 194 -5.49 -39.94 17.15
N GLU A 195 -6.44 -40.05 18.09
CA GLU A 195 -6.24 -40.61 19.44
C GLU A 195 -5.08 -39.92 20.20
N ILE A 196 -4.89 -38.62 19.96
CA ILE A 196 -3.95 -37.76 20.68
C ILE A 196 -4.61 -37.29 21.98
N ASP A 197 -3.81 -37.05 23.04
CA ASP A 197 -4.33 -36.54 24.30
C ASP A 197 -4.96 -35.14 24.11
N LYS A 198 -6.29 -35.10 24.11
CA LYS A 198 -7.09 -33.88 23.98
C LYS A 198 -7.20 -33.06 25.27
N SER A 199 -6.53 -33.45 26.36
CA SER A 199 -6.61 -32.73 27.64
C SER A 199 -6.24 -31.25 27.48
N VAL A 200 -5.22 -30.95 26.67
CA VAL A 200 -4.74 -29.60 26.41
C VAL A 200 -5.71 -28.82 25.53
N ALA A 201 -6.05 -29.33 24.34
CA ALA A 201 -6.97 -28.64 23.42
C ALA A 201 -8.36 -28.46 24.04
N GLY A 202 -8.86 -29.45 24.78
CA GLY A 202 -10.13 -29.39 25.49
C GLY A 202 -10.15 -28.38 26.63
N ALA A 203 -9.04 -28.23 27.38
CA ALA A 203 -8.92 -27.18 28.38
C ALA A 203 -8.91 -25.79 27.75
N ILE A 204 -8.12 -25.58 26.70
CA ILE A 204 -8.07 -24.32 25.95
C ILE A 204 -9.46 -23.96 25.40
N TRP A 205 -10.19 -24.95 24.86
CA TRP A 205 -11.54 -24.76 24.36
C TRP A 205 -12.50 -24.29 25.45
N LYS A 206 -12.47 -24.95 26.61
CA LYS A 206 -13.33 -24.60 27.74
C LYS A 206 -13.03 -23.19 28.25
N ASP A 207 -11.76 -22.87 28.43
CA ASP A 207 -11.31 -21.56 28.92
C ASP A 207 -11.67 -20.44 27.94
N ALA A 208 -11.47 -20.69 26.63
CA ALA A 208 -11.85 -19.74 25.58
C ALA A 208 -13.36 -19.51 25.54
N LEU A 209 -14.17 -20.58 25.64
CA LEU A 209 -15.63 -20.47 25.67
C LEU A 209 -16.13 -19.67 26.87
N GLU A 210 -15.60 -19.96 28.07
CA GLU A 210 -15.94 -19.23 29.29
C GLU A 210 -15.55 -17.74 29.20
N PHE A 211 -14.35 -17.45 28.69
CA PHE A 211 -13.88 -16.09 28.49
C PHE A 211 -14.73 -15.31 27.48
N ILE A 212 -14.91 -15.85 26.26
CA ILE A 212 -15.63 -15.18 25.17
C ILE A 212 -17.08 -14.88 25.57
N LYS A 213 -17.74 -15.79 26.31
CA LYS A 213 -19.12 -15.59 26.79
C LYS A 213 -19.27 -14.40 27.74
N LEU A 214 -18.23 -14.09 28.52
CA LEU A 214 -18.24 -13.00 29.51
C LEU A 214 -17.53 -11.73 29.04
N LYS A 215 -16.82 -11.81 27.90
CA LYS A 215 -15.97 -10.76 27.36
C LYS A 215 -16.76 -9.49 27.10
N GLN A 216 -16.24 -8.36 27.59
CA GLN A 216 -16.79 -7.04 27.31
C GLN A 216 -16.26 -6.49 25.98
N PRO A 217 -17.00 -5.57 25.31
CA PRO A 217 -16.51 -4.88 24.13
C PRO A 217 -15.13 -4.24 24.40
N ASN A 218 -14.18 -4.42 23.47
CA ASN A 218 -12.79 -3.94 23.55
C ASN A 218 -11.96 -4.51 24.71
N GLN A 219 -12.44 -5.52 25.43
CA GLN A 219 -11.63 -6.22 26.41
C GLN A 219 -10.48 -6.96 25.72
N LYS A 220 -9.28 -6.80 26.26
CA LYS A 220 -8.07 -7.49 25.81
C LYS A 220 -8.26 -9.01 25.92
N ASP A 221 -7.91 -9.72 24.84
CA ASP A 221 -7.89 -11.18 24.81
C ASP A 221 -6.87 -11.78 25.78
N THR A 222 -7.14 -13.00 26.24
CA THR A 222 -6.15 -13.79 26.96
C THR A 222 -4.92 -14.05 26.07
N PRO A 223 -3.72 -14.25 26.67
CA PRO A 223 -2.53 -14.60 25.91
C PRO A 223 -2.75 -15.79 24.96
N GLU A 224 -3.49 -16.80 25.40
CA GLU A 224 -3.81 -18.01 24.66
C GLU A 224 -4.66 -17.71 23.43
N ILE A 225 -5.79 -16.99 23.58
CA ILE A 225 -6.65 -16.60 22.46
C ILE A 225 -5.86 -15.76 21.46
N ARG A 226 -5.09 -14.79 21.93
CA ARG A 226 -4.28 -13.91 21.07
C ARG A 226 -3.22 -14.71 20.30
N ASN A 227 -2.59 -15.70 20.93
CA ASN A 227 -1.66 -16.59 20.25
C ASN A 227 -2.35 -17.41 19.16
N ILE A 228 -3.56 -17.92 19.42
CA ILE A 228 -4.36 -18.65 18.43
C ILE A 228 -4.73 -17.74 17.25
N LYS A 229 -5.18 -16.50 17.50
CA LYS A 229 -5.44 -15.50 16.45
C LYS A 229 -4.21 -15.24 15.58
N GLY A 230 -3.03 -15.10 16.20
CA GLY A 230 -1.76 -14.98 15.47
C GLY A 230 -1.42 -16.22 14.65
N MET A 231 -1.67 -17.43 15.18
CA MET A 231 -1.46 -18.69 14.45
C MET A 231 -2.36 -18.79 13.22
N ILE A 232 -3.64 -18.42 13.34
CA ILE A 232 -4.61 -18.41 12.24
C ILE A 232 -4.08 -17.55 11.10
N ARG A 233 -3.77 -16.29 11.37
CA ARG A 233 -3.25 -15.36 10.35
C ARG A 233 -1.93 -15.82 9.74
N ARG A 234 -1.06 -16.41 10.57
CA ARG A 234 0.19 -17.02 10.10
C ARG A 234 -0.06 -18.19 9.14
N THR A 235 -1.02 -19.06 9.44
CA THR A 235 -1.35 -20.20 8.58
C THR A 235 -1.98 -19.76 7.25
N GLU A 236 -2.83 -18.72 7.28
CA GLU A 236 -3.40 -18.11 6.07
C GLU A 236 -2.31 -17.49 5.19
N ALA A 237 -1.42 -16.69 5.80
CA ALA A 237 -0.28 -16.10 5.09
C ALA A 237 0.66 -17.15 4.47
N ARG A 238 0.94 -18.24 5.18
CA ARG A 238 1.69 -19.38 4.62
C ARG A 238 0.97 -19.99 3.42
N ALA A 239 -0.35 -20.20 3.52
CA ALA A 239 -1.14 -20.74 2.43
C ALA A 239 -1.13 -19.83 1.20
N THR A 240 -1.23 -18.50 1.39
CA THR A 240 -1.10 -17.51 0.31
C THR A 240 0.28 -17.51 -0.32
N CYS A 241 1.35 -17.52 0.49
CA CYS A 241 2.71 -17.64 -0.03
C CYS A 241 2.90 -18.91 -0.86
N ARG A 242 2.38 -20.06 -0.42
CA ARG A 242 2.43 -21.33 -1.18
C ARG A 242 1.59 -21.28 -2.45
N TYR A 243 0.43 -20.65 -2.41
CA TYR A 243 -0.42 -20.39 -3.59
C TYR A 243 0.32 -19.58 -4.64
N VAL A 244 1.09 -18.57 -4.22
CA VAL A 244 1.90 -17.74 -5.10
C VAL A 244 3.17 -18.45 -5.59
N GLY A 245 3.71 -19.39 -4.80
CA GLY A 245 4.92 -20.16 -5.11
C GLY A 245 6.17 -19.72 -4.34
N VAL A 246 6.01 -18.95 -3.25
CA VAL A 246 7.11 -18.61 -2.33
C VAL A 246 7.50 -19.83 -1.52
N LYS A 247 8.81 -20.04 -1.33
CA LYS A 247 9.35 -21.13 -0.52
C LYS A 247 9.13 -20.88 0.98
N ASP A 248 8.94 -21.93 1.76
CA ASP A 248 8.66 -21.83 3.20
C ASP A 248 9.77 -21.10 3.98
N GLU A 249 11.04 -21.25 3.58
CA GLU A 249 12.20 -20.56 4.17
C GLU A 249 12.25 -19.05 3.87
N ASN A 250 11.46 -18.59 2.91
CA ASN A 250 11.37 -17.20 2.49
C ASN A 250 10.18 -16.45 3.14
N MET A 251 9.42 -17.12 4.01
CA MET A 251 8.32 -16.55 4.77
C MET A 251 8.80 -16.15 6.16
N HIS A 252 8.96 -14.84 6.41
CA HIS A 252 9.52 -14.33 7.67
C HIS A 252 8.44 -13.70 8.53
N PHE A 253 8.15 -14.29 9.69
CA PHE A 253 7.19 -13.75 10.66
C PHE A 253 7.94 -12.97 11.74
N MET A 254 7.98 -11.65 11.59
CA MET A 254 8.86 -10.77 12.38
C MET A 254 8.31 -10.50 13.78
N ASN A 255 6.98 -10.51 13.94
CA ASN A 255 6.26 -10.25 15.20
C ASN A 255 6.84 -9.03 15.95
N LEU A 256 6.85 -7.88 15.29
CA LEU A 256 7.49 -6.68 15.80
C LEU A 256 6.97 -6.32 17.22
N PRO A 257 7.86 -6.16 18.21
CA PRO A 257 7.49 -5.93 19.61
C PRO A 257 6.49 -4.80 19.85
N PHE A 258 6.53 -3.73 19.04
CA PHE A 258 5.60 -2.61 19.20
C PHE A 258 4.12 -3.04 19.10
N TYR A 259 3.83 -4.07 18.29
CA TYR A 259 2.47 -4.53 17.98
C TYR A 259 1.92 -5.54 19.00
N GLU A 260 2.78 -6.27 19.71
CA GLU A 260 2.40 -7.44 20.53
C GLU A 260 1.78 -7.07 21.89
N THR A 261 0.98 -6.00 21.93
CA THR A 261 0.28 -5.49 23.13
C THR A 261 -1.06 -6.18 23.36
N GLY A 262 -1.71 -6.66 22.29
CA GLY A 262 -3.08 -7.21 22.33
C GLY A 262 -4.16 -6.13 22.49
N LEU A 263 -3.82 -4.87 22.22
CA LEU A 263 -4.71 -3.71 22.30
C LEU A 263 -4.72 -2.98 20.95
N ILE A 264 -5.78 -2.20 20.68
CA ILE A 264 -5.86 -1.32 19.50
C ILE A 264 -4.73 -0.28 19.53
N GLN A 265 -4.44 0.24 20.72
CA GLN A 265 -3.28 1.10 20.96
C GLN A 265 -2.03 0.22 21.12
N LYS A 266 -1.04 0.49 20.26
CA LYS A 266 0.25 -0.22 20.23
C LYS A 266 1.28 0.51 21.09
N ASN A 267 2.38 -0.17 21.40
CA ASN A 267 3.51 0.47 22.04
C ASN A 267 4.24 1.38 21.04
N PRO A 268 4.98 2.40 21.51
CA PRO A 268 5.97 3.07 20.67
C PRO A 268 6.99 2.06 20.13
N PRO A 269 7.45 2.20 18.86
CA PRO A 269 8.51 1.36 18.33
C PRO A 269 9.83 1.62 19.05
N THR A 270 10.68 0.59 19.09
CA THR A 270 11.98 0.59 19.76
C THR A 270 13.10 0.21 18.81
N ASP A 271 14.36 0.30 19.26
CA ASP A 271 15.52 -0.16 18.49
C ASP A 271 15.48 -1.66 18.17
N VAL A 272 14.73 -2.47 18.94
CA VAL A 272 14.55 -3.89 18.65
C VAL A 272 13.79 -4.07 17.34
N ASP A 273 12.73 -3.29 17.12
CA ASP A 273 11.94 -3.33 15.90
C ASP A 273 12.81 -2.98 14.67
N VAL A 274 13.68 -1.98 14.80
CA VAL A 274 14.63 -1.57 13.76
C VAL A 274 15.64 -2.67 13.46
N LYS A 275 16.22 -3.27 14.51
CA LYS A 275 17.22 -4.34 14.37
C LYS A 275 16.65 -5.58 13.66
N ILE A 276 15.41 -5.96 13.94
CA ILE A 276 14.75 -7.08 13.25
C ILE A 276 14.69 -6.84 11.73
N HIS A 277 14.42 -5.62 11.28
CA HIS A 277 14.45 -5.27 9.85
C HIS A 277 15.87 -5.33 9.30
N MET A 278 16.85 -4.73 10.00
CA MET A 278 18.25 -4.74 9.57
C MET A 278 18.77 -6.18 9.41
N ASP A 279 18.46 -7.06 10.36
CA ASP A 279 18.90 -8.47 10.34
C ASP A 279 18.29 -9.21 9.13
N LEU A 280 17.02 -8.99 8.82
CA LEU A 280 16.38 -9.59 7.64
C LEU A 280 16.98 -9.03 6.33
N ILE A 281 17.16 -7.71 6.23
CA ILE A 281 17.75 -7.06 5.06
C ILE A 281 19.18 -7.57 4.82
N ARG A 282 20.00 -7.70 5.88
CA ARG A 282 21.35 -8.27 5.78
C ARG A 282 21.36 -9.73 5.36
N LYS A 283 20.40 -10.51 5.85
CA LYS A 283 20.25 -11.93 5.50
C LYS A 283 19.91 -12.10 4.02
N VAL A 284 18.99 -11.30 3.49
CA VAL A 284 18.50 -11.44 2.11
C VAL A 284 19.36 -10.68 1.09
N LYS A 285 19.95 -9.54 1.48
CA LYS A 285 20.66 -8.59 0.60
C LYS A 285 19.78 -8.21 -0.60
N PRO A 286 18.60 -7.60 -0.39
CA PRO A 286 17.61 -7.40 -1.43
C PRO A 286 18.11 -6.49 -2.56
N HIS A 287 17.66 -6.78 -3.77
CA HIS A 287 17.75 -5.87 -4.91
C HIS A 287 16.56 -4.90 -4.98
N GLN A 288 15.43 -5.33 -4.41
CA GLN A 288 14.18 -4.57 -4.31
C GLN A 288 13.53 -4.79 -2.95
N ILE A 289 12.99 -3.72 -2.37
CA ILE A 289 12.10 -3.76 -1.23
C ILE A 289 10.77 -3.16 -1.66
N PHE A 290 9.68 -3.84 -1.38
CA PHE A 290 8.32 -3.31 -1.47
C PHE A 290 7.80 -3.06 -0.05
N ALA A 291 7.21 -1.89 0.20
CA ALA A 291 6.65 -1.54 1.50
C ALA A 291 5.35 -0.74 1.37
N ALA A 292 4.49 -0.82 2.38
CA ALA A 292 3.25 -0.04 2.42
C ALA A 292 3.53 1.46 2.57
N GLY A 293 2.97 2.26 1.67
CA GLY A 293 3.02 3.73 1.68
C GLY A 293 1.78 4.39 2.27
N ASP A 294 0.88 3.65 2.94
CA ASP A 294 -0.36 4.18 3.52
C ASP A 294 -0.12 4.88 4.86
N PHE A 295 0.49 6.06 4.83
CA PHE A 295 0.79 6.79 6.07
C PHE A 295 -0.44 7.33 6.81
N ALA A 296 -1.61 7.31 6.15
CA ALA A 296 -2.90 7.70 6.70
C ALA A 296 -3.80 6.48 6.98
N ASP A 297 -3.22 5.28 7.15
CA ASP A 297 -4.01 4.10 7.47
C ASP A 297 -4.83 4.32 8.77
N PRO A 298 -6.11 3.90 8.83
CA PRO A 298 -6.97 4.15 9.97
C PRO A 298 -6.44 3.63 11.32
N HIS A 299 -5.47 2.72 11.31
CA HIS A 299 -4.95 2.03 12.48
C HIS A 299 -3.54 2.48 12.88
N GLY A 300 -2.91 3.35 12.09
CA GLY A 300 -1.53 3.83 12.21
C GLY A 300 -0.45 2.75 12.08
N THR A 301 -0.83 1.48 11.83
CA THR A 301 0.12 0.36 11.84
C THR A 301 1.02 0.43 10.62
N HIS A 302 0.50 0.81 9.45
CA HIS A 302 1.29 0.89 8.22
C HIS A 302 2.36 1.97 8.35
N LYS A 303 1.99 3.13 8.92
CA LYS A 303 2.95 4.20 9.18
C LYS A 303 4.09 3.75 10.12
N VAL A 304 3.77 3.15 11.27
CA VAL A 304 4.81 2.69 12.22
C VAL A 304 5.69 1.61 11.59
N CYS A 305 5.09 0.68 10.84
CA CYS A 305 5.80 -0.36 10.10
C CYS A 305 6.79 0.24 9.09
N PHE A 306 6.36 1.25 8.33
CA PHE A 306 7.21 1.98 7.40
C PHE A 306 8.32 2.76 8.12
N ASP A 307 7.99 3.53 9.17
CA ASP A 307 8.95 4.35 9.90
C ASP A 307 10.13 3.51 10.45
N VAL A 308 9.83 2.33 11.02
CA VAL A 308 10.84 1.41 11.54
C VAL A 308 11.70 0.83 10.42
N MET A 309 11.09 0.38 9.32
CA MET A 309 11.81 -0.14 8.15
C MET A 309 12.70 0.94 7.50
N TYR A 310 12.19 2.16 7.40
CA TYR A 310 12.90 3.31 6.85
C TYR A 310 14.09 3.71 7.73
N GLU A 311 13.92 3.70 9.05
CA GLU A 311 15.02 3.93 9.98
C GLU A 311 16.09 2.83 9.89
N ALA A 312 15.70 1.56 9.69
CA ALA A 312 16.65 0.48 9.43
C ALA A 312 17.46 0.73 8.15
N LEU A 313 16.82 1.13 7.06
CA LEU A 313 17.50 1.49 5.82
C LEU A 313 18.45 2.67 5.97
N LYS A 314 18.06 3.72 6.70
CA LYS A 314 18.92 4.87 7.01
C LYS A 314 20.16 4.46 7.79
N ARG A 315 20.02 3.60 8.81
CA ARG A 315 21.14 3.10 9.61
C ARG A 315 22.09 2.25 8.78
N LEU A 316 21.56 1.31 8.00
CA LEU A 316 22.36 0.51 7.06
C LEU A 316 23.11 1.39 6.05
N LYS A 317 22.48 2.48 5.58
CA LYS A 317 23.11 3.43 4.64
C LYS A 317 24.22 4.23 5.31
N ALA A 318 24.00 4.70 6.53
CA ALA A 318 25.03 5.38 7.32
C ALA A 318 26.23 4.46 7.62
N GLU A 319 25.98 3.16 7.76
CA GLU A 319 27.00 2.13 7.95
C GLU A 319 27.70 1.71 6.64
N ASN A 320 27.27 2.23 5.49
CA ASN A 320 27.70 1.77 4.15
C ASN A 320 27.55 0.25 3.98
N ASP A 321 26.48 -0.33 4.52
CA ASP A 321 26.24 -1.77 4.48
C ASP A 321 25.97 -2.26 3.06
N GLU A 322 26.77 -3.22 2.59
CA GLU A 322 26.69 -3.76 1.23
C GLU A 322 25.33 -4.41 0.91
N SER A 323 24.55 -4.81 1.93
CA SER A 323 23.23 -5.44 1.75
C SER A 323 22.20 -4.55 1.03
N ILE A 324 22.40 -3.22 1.03
CA ILE A 324 21.52 -2.24 0.39
C ILE A 324 22.19 -1.46 -0.75
N ALA A 325 23.44 -1.79 -1.09
CA ALA A 325 24.22 -1.04 -2.09
C ALA A 325 23.55 -0.99 -3.48
N ASP A 326 22.78 -2.02 -3.81
CA ASP A 326 21.99 -2.12 -5.05
C ASP A 326 20.51 -2.41 -4.75
N CYS A 327 19.92 -1.71 -3.77
CA CYS A 327 18.53 -1.92 -3.36
C CYS A 327 17.63 -0.73 -3.71
N THR A 328 16.55 -0.99 -4.47
CA THR A 328 15.50 0.00 -4.74
C THR A 328 14.31 -0.19 -3.80
N LEU A 329 13.80 0.89 -3.22
CA LEU A 329 12.58 0.89 -2.41
C LEU A 329 11.38 1.35 -3.25
N TRP A 330 10.35 0.51 -3.30
CA TRP A 330 9.08 0.73 -3.97
C TRP A 330 7.94 0.77 -2.95
N LEU A 331 7.10 1.78 -3.00
CA LEU A 331 5.94 1.90 -2.13
C LEU A 331 4.67 1.49 -2.85
N TYR A 332 3.91 0.59 -2.26
CA TYR A 332 2.56 0.23 -2.69
C TYR A 332 1.52 0.89 -1.78
N ARG A 333 0.29 1.05 -2.28
CA ARG A 333 -0.87 1.42 -1.44
C ARG A 333 -1.67 0.20 -1.04
N GLY A 334 -2.33 0.29 0.10
CA GLY A 334 -3.27 -0.69 0.63
C GLY A 334 -4.65 -0.55 -0.03
N ALA A 335 -5.69 -1.06 0.65
CA ALA A 335 -7.03 -1.11 0.09
C ALA A 335 -7.84 0.21 0.17
N TRP A 336 -7.28 1.28 0.76
CA TRP A 336 -8.03 2.48 1.14
C TRP A 336 -7.90 3.66 0.19
N ALA A 337 -6.71 3.87 -0.36
CA ALA A 337 -6.38 4.98 -1.26
C ALA A 337 -5.41 4.50 -2.34
N GLU A 338 -5.25 5.29 -3.38
CA GLU A 338 -4.28 5.01 -4.45
C GLU A 338 -3.39 6.23 -4.70
N TRP A 339 -2.27 6.03 -5.38
CA TRP A 339 -1.39 7.12 -5.81
C TRP A 339 -2.06 8.07 -6.80
N ASP A 340 -1.73 9.36 -6.70
CA ASP A 340 -1.99 10.30 -7.77
C ASP A 340 -1.14 9.95 -8.99
N MET A 341 -1.66 10.24 -10.19
CA MET A 341 -1.01 9.91 -11.47
C MET A 341 0.43 10.42 -11.59
N TRP A 342 0.75 11.53 -10.91
CA TRP A 342 2.07 12.15 -10.93
C TRP A 342 3.06 11.60 -9.91
N ASP A 343 2.61 10.76 -8.98
CA ASP A 343 3.45 10.05 -8.01
C ASP A 343 3.83 8.63 -8.48
N ILE A 344 3.21 8.15 -9.55
CA ILE A 344 3.40 6.80 -10.05
C ILE A 344 4.71 6.72 -10.87
N ASP A 345 5.59 5.80 -10.46
CA ASP A 345 6.87 5.52 -11.11
C ASP A 345 6.87 4.15 -11.82
N MET A 346 6.01 3.23 -11.39
CA MET A 346 5.83 1.91 -12.01
C MET A 346 4.37 1.48 -11.92
N THR A 347 3.82 0.92 -12.98
CA THR A 347 2.53 0.23 -12.97
C THR A 347 2.62 -1.15 -13.59
N ILE A 348 1.92 -2.10 -12.97
CA ILE A 348 1.93 -3.49 -13.36
C ILE A 348 0.53 -3.88 -13.87
N PRO A 349 0.36 -4.13 -15.18
CA PRO A 349 -0.93 -4.45 -15.76
C PRO A 349 -1.38 -5.87 -15.44
N MET A 350 -2.68 -6.06 -15.30
CA MET A 350 -3.31 -7.36 -15.13
C MET A 350 -4.36 -7.61 -16.21
N SER A 351 -4.39 -8.86 -16.71
CA SER A 351 -5.51 -9.39 -17.48
C SER A 351 -6.68 -9.75 -16.53
N PRO A 352 -7.90 -9.96 -17.06
CA PRO A 352 -9.03 -10.42 -16.25
C PRO A 352 -8.72 -11.69 -15.43
N ASP A 353 -8.04 -12.67 -16.02
CA ASP A 353 -7.65 -13.90 -15.32
C ASP A 353 -6.67 -13.64 -14.16
N GLN A 354 -5.78 -12.66 -14.30
CA GLN A 354 -4.84 -12.29 -13.24
C GLN A 354 -5.53 -11.54 -12.10
N VAL A 355 -6.58 -10.77 -12.40
CA VAL A 355 -7.46 -10.19 -11.37
C VAL A 355 -8.14 -11.31 -10.57
N LEU A 356 -8.66 -12.34 -11.24
CA LEU A 356 -9.24 -13.52 -10.59
C LEU A 356 -8.20 -14.27 -9.74
N GLN A 357 -6.97 -14.42 -10.26
CA GLN A 357 -5.86 -15.06 -9.53
C GLN A 357 -5.53 -14.30 -8.25
N LYS A 358 -5.40 -12.96 -8.32
CA LYS A 358 -5.20 -12.11 -7.14
C LYS A 358 -6.34 -12.27 -6.14
N ARG A 359 -7.60 -12.22 -6.60
CA ARG A 359 -8.79 -12.39 -5.76
C ARG A 359 -8.79 -13.72 -5.02
N ASN A 360 -8.43 -14.81 -5.70
CA ASN A 360 -8.32 -16.13 -5.07
C ASN A 360 -7.23 -16.16 -3.99
N GLY A 361 -6.11 -15.47 -4.20
CA GLY A 361 -5.10 -15.26 -3.16
C GLY A 361 -5.64 -14.53 -1.94
N ILE A 362 -6.44 -13.47 -2.14
CA ILE A 362 -7.09 -12.74 -1.04
C ILE A 362 -8.09 -13.65 -0.29
N PHE A 363 -8.84 -14.51 -0.99
CA PHE A 363 -9.82 -15.42 -0.38
C PHE A 363 -9.21 -16.47 0.55
N ILE A 364 -7.90 -16.72 0.48
CA ILE A 364 -7.21 -17.62 1.41
C ILE A 364 -7.23 -17.05 2.85
N HIS A 365 -7.30 -15.72 2.99
CA HIS A 365 -7.38 -15.03 4.29
C HIS A 365 -8.84 -14.96 4.79
N GLN A 366 -9.44 -16.12 5.05
CA GLN A 366 -10.85 -16.26 5.43
C GLN A 366 -11.19 -15.48 6.71
N SER A 367 -10.28 -15.46 7.68
CA SER A 367 -10.44 -14.73 8.94
C SER A 367 -10.59 -13.21 8.73
N GLN A 368 -10.22 -12.69 7.55
CA GLN A 368 -10.25 -11.27 7.18
C GLN A 368 -11.35 -10.95 6.15
N LYS A 369 -12.17 -11.93 5.74
CA LYS A 369 -13.19 -11.78 4.70
C LYS A 369 -14.60 -11.53 5.26
N ASP A 370 -15.06 -12.40 6.14
CA ASP A 370 -16.47 -12.46 6.57
C ASP A 370 -16.74 -11.53 7.77
N GLY A 371 -16.93 -10.23 7.51
CA GLY A 371 -17.18 -9.25 8.57
C GLY A 371 -15.88 -8.84 9.27
N VAL A 372 -15.15 -7.92 8.64
CA VAL A 372 -13.87 -7.43 9.14
C VAL A 372 -14.07 -6.75 10.50
N VAL A 373 -13.28 -7.15 11.51
CA VAL A 373 -13.28 -6.52 12.85
C VAL A 373 -13.07 -4.99 12.75
N PHE A 374 -12.37 -4.55 11.70
CA PHE A 374 -12.06 -3.15 11.43
C PHE A 374 -12.50 -2.71 10.03
N GLN A 375 -13.81 -2.72 9.77
CA GLN A 375 -14.35 -2.40 8.45
C GLN A 375 -14.31 -0.89 8.09
N GLY A 376 -14.15 0.01 9.08
CA GLY A 376 -14.24 1.46 8.87
C GLY A 376 -15.65 1.88 8.45
N SER A 377 -15.79 2.96 7.69
CA SER A 377 -17.09 3.44 7.17
C SER A 377 -17.48 2.86 5.80
N ASP A 378 -16.58 2.11 5.14
CA ASP A 378 -16.81 1.52 3.82
C ASP A 378 -17.35 0.10 3.98
N SER A 379 -18.55 -0.19 3.46
CA SER A 379 -19.19 -1.50 3.65
C SER A 379 -18.66 -2.61 2.73
N ARG A 380 -17.78 -2.30 1.77
CA ARG A 380 -17.19 -3.31 0.87
C ARG A 380 -16.20 -4.22 1.61
N GLU A 381 -16.09 -5.47 1.15
CA GLU A 381 -15.04 -6.40 1.60
C GLU A 381 -13.68 -6.02 1.01
N PHE A 382 -12.57 -6.42 1.65
CA PHE A 382 -11.22 -6.04 1.20
C PHE A 382 -10.92 -6.44 -0.24
N TRP A 383 -11.39 -7.60 -0.70
CA TRP A 383 -11.16 -8.03 -2.09
C TRP A 383 -11.89 -7.11 -3.10
N GLN A 384 -13.09 -6.62 -2.77
CA GLN A 384 -13.83 -5.69 -3.62
C GLN A 384 -13.09 -4.37 -3.70
N ARG A 385 -12.60 -3.86 -2.56
CA ARG A 385 -11.80 -2.63 -2.53
C ARG A 385 -10.51 -2.77 -3.34
N ALA A 386 -9.80 -3.89 -3.19
CA ALA A 386 -8.58 -4.15 -3.94
C ALA A 386 -8.85 -4.21 -5.46
N GLU A 387 -9.92 -4.89 -5.88
CA GLU A 387 -10.34 -5.01 -7.28
C GLU A 387 -10.78 -3.65 -7.85
N ASP A 388 -11.67 -2.93 -7.16
CA ASP A 388 -12.15 -1.60 -7.56
C ASP A 388 -11.02 -0.58 -7.65
N ARG A 389 -10.06 -0.61 -6.71
CA ARG A 389 -8.90 0.30 -6.72
C ARG A 389 -8.01 0.06 -7.93
N ASN A 390 -7.68 -1.20 -8.23
CA ASN A 390 -6.81 -1.50 -9.38
C ASN A 390 -7.55 -1.30 -10.71
N ALA A 391 -8.86 -1.56 -10.78
CA ALA A 391 -9.69 -1.20 -11.93
C ALA A 391 -9.81 0.31 -12.12
N GLY A 392 -9.96 1.07 -11.03
CA GLY A 392 -9.97 2.53 -11.04
C GLY A 392 -8.66 3.12 -11.58
N THR A 393 -7.52 2.57 -11.18
CA THR A 393 -6.21 2.94 -11.73
C THR A 393 -6.13 2.67 -13.23
N ALA A 394 -6.58 1.49 -13.67
CA ALA A 394 -6.63 1.16 -15.09
C ALA A 394 -7.53 2.11 -15.89
N LYS A 395 -8.68 2.47 -15.33
CA LYS A 395 -9.59 3.45 -15.92
C LYS A 395 -8.96 4.84 -16.03
N LEU A 396 -8.25 5.31 -15.01
CA LEU A 396 -7.57 6.60 -15.06
C LEU A 396 -6.50 6.64 -16.18
N PHE A 397 -5.75 5.55 -16.37
CA PHE A 397 -4.81 5.44 -17.49
C PHE A 397 -5.53 5.46 -18.85
N ASP A 398 -6.61 4.68 -18.99
CA ASP A 398 -7.45 4.62 -20.20
C ASP A 398 -8.05 5.99 -20.57
N ASP A 399 -8.63 6.70 -19.59
CA ASP A 399 -9.21 8.04 -19.78
C ASP A 399 -8.16 9.07 -20.23
N LEU A 400 -6.89 8.89 -19.85
CA LEU A 400 -5.76 9.72 -20.31
C LEU A 400 -5.23 9.32 -21.70
N GLY A 401 -5.78 8.27 -22.31
CA GLY A 401 -5.46 7.78 -23.66
C GLY A 401 -4.42 6.66 -23.70
N LEU A 402 -4.06 6.05 -22.57
CA LEU A 402 -3.13 4.91 -22.50
C LEU A 402 -3.87 3.58 -22.78
N PRO A 403 -3.15 2.48 -23.05
CA PRO A 403 -3.80 1.19 -23.30
C PRO A 403 -4.72 0.74 -22.17
N GLN A 404 -5.86 0.17 -22.53
CA GLN A 404 -6.84 -0.33 -21.60
C GLN A 404 -6.38 -1.67 -20.98
N TYR A 405 -6.48 -1.78 -19.65
CA TYR A 405 -6.21 -2.99 -18.88
C TYR A 405 -7.40 -3.33 -17.98
N ALA A 406 -7.51 -4.58 -17.54
CA ALA A 406 -8.53 -4.94 -16.56
C ALA A 406 -8.25 -4.30 -15.20
N ALA A 407 -6.98 -4.20 -14.83
CA ALA A 407 -6.52 -3.60 -13.59
C ALA A 407 -5.04 -3.20 -13.68
N LEU A 408 -4.63 -2.18 -12.92
CA LEU A 408 -3.24 -1.74 -12.74
C LEU A 408 -2.91 -1.66 -11.24
N GLU A 409 -1.78 -2.24 -10.85
CA GLU A 409 -1.14 -1.95 -9.56
C GLU A 409 -0.09 -0.86 -9.75
N ALA A 410 -0.09 0.16 -8.88
CA ALA A 410 0.80 1.30 -8.98
C ALA A 410 1.80 1.36 -7.82
N PHE A 411 3.01 1.82 -8.14
CA PHE A 411 4.12 1.93 -7.20
C PHE A 411 4.83 3.26 -7.36
N MET A 412 5.23 3.85 -6.23
CA MET A 412 6.09 5.02 -6.17
C MET A 412 7.51 4.59 -5.75
N LYS A 413 8.53 5.10 -6.42
CA LYS A 413 9.92 4.90 -6.01
C LYS A 413 10.25 5.84 -4.87
N PHE A 414 10.86 5.32 -3.81
CA PHE A 414 11.19 6.11 -2.63
C PHE A 414 12.70 6.10 -2.33
N SER A 415 13.21 7.26 -1.92
CA SER A 415 14.62 7.42 -1.57
C SER A 415 14.81 7.35 -0.06
N TYR A 416 15.87 6.67 0.38
CA TYR A 416 16.25 6.49 1.78
C TYR A 416 17.71 6.81 2.00
#